data_AF-A0A6B3FYX1-F1
#
_entry.id   AF-A0A6B3FYX1-F1
#
_cell.length_a   1.000
_cell.length_b   1.000
_cell.length_c   1.000
_cell.angle_alpha   90.00
_cell.angle_beta   90.00
_cell.angle_gamma   90.00
#
_symmetry.space_group_name_H-M   'P 1'
#
loop_
_entity.id
_entity.type
_entity.pdbx_description
1 polymer ?
#
loop_
_entity_poly.entity_id
_entity_poly.type
_entity_poly.pdbx_seq_one_letter_code
_entity_poly.pdbx_strand_id
1 'polypeptide(L)' 'PERWPAALERLLELGGEDALYVPGHGAVVDAAFVRKQRAALAERFGTA' A
#
# COMPACT_ATOMS: atom_id res chain seq x y z
N PRO A 1 4.01 7.20 -11.83
CA PRO A 1 3.27 6.92 -10.57
C PRO A 1 2.44 5.63 -10.62
N GLU A 2 2.09 5.20 -11.82
CA GLU A 2 1.35 3.98 -12.13
C GLU A 2 2.04 2.68 -11.65
N ARG A 3 3.34 2.71 -11.35
CA ARG A 3 4.09 1.58 -10.78
C ARG A 3 3.91 1.41 -9.26
N TRP A 4 3.38 2.43 -8.58
CA TRP A 4 3.27 2.45 -7.13
C TRP A 4 2.30 1.39 -6.57
N PRO A 5 1.13 1.11 -7.18
CA PRO A 5 0.27 0.00 -6.76
C PRO A 5 1.00 -1.35 -6.68
N ALA A 6 1.83 -1.67 -7.68
CA ALA A 6 2.61 -2.91 -7.71
C ALA A 6 3.72 -2.93 -6.63
N ALA A 7 4.33 -1.78 -6.34
CA ALA A 7 5.29 -1.69 -5.24
C ALA A 7 4.64 -1.94 -3.88
N LEU A 8 3.44 -1.36 -3.64
CA LEU A 8 2.68 -1.57 -2.41
C LEU A 8 2.22 -3.02 -2.26
N GLU A 9 1.82 -3.66 -3.36
CA GLU A 9 1.47 -5.08 -3.38
C GLU A 9 2.64 -5.95 -2.91
N ARG A 10 3.85 -5.71 -3.44
CA ARG A 10 5.02 -6.46 -3.02
C ARG A 10 5.38 -6.22 -1.54
N LEU A 11 5.20 -5.01 -1.04
CA LEU A 11 5.39 -4.69 0.38
C LEU A 11 4.37 -5.40 1.28
N LEU A 12 3.13 -5.57 0.82
CA LEU A 12 2.08 -6.31 1.53
C LEU A 12 2.37 -7.81 1.58
N GLU A 13 2.85 -8.39 0.48
CA GLU A 13 3.28 -9.79 0.44
C GLU A 13 4.45 -10.08 1.40
N LEU A 14 5.38 -9.14 1.53
CA LEU A 14 6.54 -9.28 2.42
C LEU A 14 6.17 -9.11 3.90
N GLY A 15 5.24 -8.20 4.20
CA GLY A 15 4.84 -7.90 5.58
C GLY A 15 3.88 -8.94 6.18
N GLY A 16 3.02 -9.55 5.36
CA GLY A 16 1.92 -10.36 5.87
C GLY A 16 0.76 -9.50 6.39
N GLU A 17 -0.27 -10.15 6.93
CA GLU A 17 -1.55 -9.51 7.23
C GLU A 17 -1.50 -8.56 8.45
N ASP A 18 -0.66 -8.87 9.44
CA ASP A 18 -0.56 -8.12 10.70
C ASP A 18 0.61 -7.11 10.71
N ALA A 19 1.24 -6.85 9.57
CA ALA A 19 2.34 -5.91 9.48
C ALA A 19 1.92 -4.47 9.78
N LEU A 20 2.80 -3.77 10.50
CA LEU A 20 2.74 -2.33 10.70
C LEU A 20 3.75 -1.64 9.77
N TYR A 21 3.30 -0.57 9.12
CA TYR A 21 4.08 0.24 8.19
C TYR A 21 4.35 1.61 8.81
N VAL A 22 5.62 1.99 8.88
CA VAL A 22 6.06 3.29 9.42
C VAL A 22 6.31 4.26 8.26
N PRO A 23 5.42 5.23 8.02
CA PRO A 23 5.65 6.26 7.00
C PRO A 23 6.73 7.25 7.44
N GLY A 24 7.34 7.95 6.48
CA GLY A 24 8.33 9.00 6.78
C GLY A 24 7.79 10.17 7.62
N HIS A 25 6.47 10.35 7.65
CA HIS A 25 5.76 11.30 8.50
C HIS A 25 4.39 10.74 8.95
N GLY A 26 3.89 11.18 10.10
CA GLY A 26 2.57 10.81 10.60
C GLY A 26 2.54 9.51 11.43
N ALA A 27 1.34 8.97 11.62
CA ALA A 27 1.11 7.79 12.45
C ALA A 27 1.49 6.48 11.74
N VAL A 28 1.86 5.47 12.52
CA VAL A 28 2.03 4.09 12.05
C VAL A 28 0.69 3.56 11.54
N VAL A 29 0.70 2.83 10.43
CA VAL A 29 -0.51 2.29 9.78
C VAL A 29 -0.43 0.79 9.61
N ASP A 30 -1.58 0.15 9.55
CA ASP A 30 -1.70 -1.29 9.33
C ASP A 30 -1.72 -1.67 7.84
N ALA A 31 -1.65 -2.98 7.56
CA ALA A 31 -1.76 -3.51 6.21
C ALA A 31 -3.10 -3.16 5.53
N ALA A 32 -4.19 -3.00 6.29
CA ALA A 32 -5.50 -2.65 5.73
C ALA A 32 -5.52 -1.23 5.15
N PHE A 33 -4.87 -0.28 5.82
CA PHE A 33 -4.68 1.07 5.33
C PHE A 33 -3.88 1.07 4.02
N VAL A 34 -2.76 0.33 3.98
CA VAL A 34 -1.90 0.26 2.79
C VAL A 34 -2.64 -0.39 1.61
N ARG A 35 -3.45 -1.42 1.85
CA ARG A 35 -4.32 -2.02 0.81
C ARG A 35 -5.32 -1.02 0.23
N LYS A 36 -5.96 -0.21 1.07
CA LYS A 36 -6.88 0.86 0.62
C LYS A 36 -6.15 1.91 -0.22
N GLN A 37 -4.95 2.30 0.20
CA GLN A 37 -4.13 3.24 -0.56
C GLN A 37 -3.77 2.65 -1.93
N ARG A 38 -3.30 1.39 -1.99
CA ARG A 38 -3.02 0.67 -3.24
C ARG A 38 -4.23 0.71 -4.19
N ALA A 39 -5.40 0.36 -3.68
CA ALA A 39 -6.63 0.34 -4.49
C ALA A 39 -6.95 1.72 -5.09
N ALA A 40 -6.92 2.78 -4.27
CA ALA A 40 -7.19 4.14 -4.73
C ALA A 40 -6.20 4.60 -5.82
N LEU A 41 -4.93 4.19 -5.71
CA LEU A 41 -3.92 4.48 -6.73
C LEU A 41 -4.15 3.68 -8.01
N ALA A 42 -4.50 2.40 -7.89
CA ALA A 42 -4.76 1.53 -9.03
C ALA A 42 -5.95 2.05 -9.86
N GLU A 43 -7.03 2.46 -9.20
CA GLU A 43 -8.18 3.10 -9.84
C GLU A 43 -7.79 4.42 -10.53
N ARG A 44 -7.06 5.30 -9.83
CA ARG A 44 -6.64 6.60 -10.36
C ARG A 44 -5.76 6.49 -11.60
N PHE A 45 -4.94 5.45 -11.69
CA PHE A 45 -3.99 5.25 -12.79
C PHE A 45 -4.39 4.16 -13.78
N GLY A 46 -5.56 3.53 -13.62
CA GLY A 46 -6.04 2.48 -14.51
C GLY A 46 -5.19 1.21 -14.51
N THR A 47 -4.61 0.85 -13.35
CA THR A 47 -3.75 -0.33 -13.17
C THR A 47 -4.36 -1.40 -12.26
N ALA A 48 -5.68 -1.32 -12.07
CA ALA A 48 -6.47 -2.31 -11.34
C ALA A 48 -6.55 -3.65 -12.09
#